data_AF-A0A811LPW5-F1
#
_entry.id   AF-A0A811LPW5-F1
#
_cell.length_a   1.000
_cell.length_b   1.000
_cell.length_c   1.000
_cell.angle_alpha   90.00
_cell.angle_beta   90.00
_cell.angle_gamma   90.00
#
_symmetry.space_group_name_H-M   'P 1'
#
loop_
_entity.id
_entity.type
_entity.pdbx_description
1 polymer ?
#
loop_
_entity_poly.entity_id
_entity_poly.type
_entity_poly.pdbx_seq_one_letter_code
_entity_poly.pdbx_strand_id
1 'polypeptide(L)'
;MIPYAVDFFLLGLIGLVVADKRQEAEKFLEQGKILLASGQFNEALQQYHSAIDLDPTNYQAYFRRATVMLATGKIKGALPDLDKVVELKPDFIAGRVQRGNLLVKQGKLAQAGEDFKITLKNEPSHSEATEKIEKVKQLQELYEQVDELFENDDYEAAEKILDRLMEECMWDASLHRKRAKCRKMRGDIQNAISDVKAIAKLIPDSTEVYLETAQMYYDVGDVENSLGQVRECLKLNPDHKTCFPFYKRVKKLGKMREQLEKASKEQKWTECLKKGQDILKYEQNIDNIQWDVFKVTCKCNREAGHVAEAIQECSEVLKYGIPDDLDILLERGEAYLLAEEWDKAIEDFQQAVNAHSESRKAKESLNRAQKMKTQAGKKDYYKILGVKRNASKREIEKAYRKLAHKWHPDNFQDDAEKKKAQEKFINIAEAKDVLTDPEKRQLFDQGEDPNDPNAGHGHHHHPFHGFQGFPGGFGGGFGGGGQQYSFKFTNF
;
A
#
# COMPACT_ATOMS: atom_id res chain seq x y z
N MET A 1 -39.35 -51.53 -64.49
CA MET A 1 -40.38 -50.79 -63.71
C MET A 1 -40.16 -51.13 -62.24
N ILE A 2 -39.92 -50.27 -61.24
CA ILE A 2 -39.73 -48.82 -61.05
C ILE A 2 -38.94 -48.73 -59.71
N PRO A 3 -37.77 -48.05 -59.60
CA PRO A 3 -37.19 -47.69 -58.29
C PRO A 3 -37.28 -46.19 -57.96
N TYR A 4 -37.78 -45.32 -58.85
CA TYR A 4 -37.74 -43.86 -58.70
C TYR A 4 -38.90 -43.22 -57.92
N ALA A 5 -39.88 -44.00 -57.44
CA ALA A 5 -41.08 -43.44 -56.81
C ALA A 5 -40.96 -43.19 -55.29
N VAL A 6 -39.99 -43.81 -54.62
CA VAL A 6 -39.80 -43.67 -53.16
C VAL A 6 -38.99 -42.41 -52.81
N ASP A 7 -38.12 -41.94 -53.72
CA ASP A 7 -37.30 -40.74 -53.52
C ASP A 7 -38.11 -39.44 -53.54
N PHE A 8 -39.14 -39.32 -54.39
CA PHE A 8 -39.96 -38.10 -54.48
C PHE A 8 -40.86 -37.88 -53.26
N PHE A 9 -41.37 -38.96 -52.64
CA PHE A 9 -42.16 -38.86 -51.42
C PHE A 9 -41.31 -38.50 -50.20
N LEU A 10 -40.09 -39.05 -50.11
CA LEU A 10 -39.15 -38.73 -49.05
C LEU A 10 -38.63 -37.30 -49.17
N LEU A 11 -38.29 -36.85 -50.40
CA LEU A 11 -37.91 -35.46 -50.69
C LEU A 11 -39.06 -34.47 -50.41
N GLY A 12 -40.30 -34.86 -50.72
CA GLY A 12 -41.50 -34.07 -50.41
C GLY A 12 -41.77 -33.93 -48.91
N LEU A 13 -41.61 -35.02 -48.14
CA LEU A 13 -41.74 -35.03 -46.67
C LEU A 13 -40.62 -34.23 -45.99
N ILE A 14 -39.37 -34.36 -46.45
CA ILE A 14 -38.24 -33.57 -45.96
C ILE A 14 -38.46 -32.08 -46.28
N GLY A 15 -38.93 -31.75 -47.49
CA GLY A 15 -39.27 -30.38 -47.87
C GLY A 15 -40.38 -29.77 -47.00
N LEU A 16 -41.42 -30.54 -46.65
CA LEU A 16 -42.52 -30.09 -45.80
C LEU A 16 -42.06 -29.84 -44.35
N VAL A 17 -41.24 -30.73 -43.79
CA VAL A 17 -40.69 -30.59 -42.42
C VAL A 17 -39.71 -29.42 -42.33
N VAL A 18 -38.89 -29.19 -43.37
CA VAL A 18 -37.99 -28.03 -43.42
C VAL A 18 -38.78 -26.71 -43.54
N ALA A 19 -39.88 -26.70 -44.30
CA ALA A 19 -40.74 -25.52 -44.42
C ALA A 19 -41.44 -25.18 -43.10
N ASP A 20 -41.94 -26.18 -42.37
CA ASP A 20 -42.59 -26.01 -41.07
C ASP A 20 -41.61 -25.46 -40.01
N LYS A 21 -40.40 -26.02 -39.94
CA LYS A 21 -39.33 -25.52 -39.05
C LYS A 21 -38.93 -24.08 -39.36
N ARG A 22 -38.87 -23.68 -40.63
CA ARG A 22 -38.59 -22.28 -41.02
C ARG A 22 -39.72 -21.33 -40.61
N GLN A 23 -40.97 -21.75 -40.74
CA GLN A 23 -42.11 -20.94 -40.29
C GLN A 23 -42.12 -20.78 -38.77
N GLU A 24 -41.74 -21.83 -38.04
CA GLU A 24 -41.58 -21.78 -36.59
C GLU A 24 -40.40 -20.86 -36.18
N ALA A 25 -39.26 -20.96 -36.86
CA ALA A 25 -38.11 -20.07 -36.64
C ALA A 25 -38.47 -18.59 -36.83
N GLU A 26 -39.30 -18.25 -37.83
CA GLU A 26 -39.75 -16.88 -38.06
C GLU A 26 -40.65 -16.36 -36.93
N LYS A 27 -41.47 -17.22 -36.30
CA LYS A 27 -42.26 -16.83 -35.11
C LYS A 27 -41.34 -16.47 -33.95
N PHE A 28 -40.31 -17.27 -33.70
CA PHE A 28 -39.29 -16.99 -32.68
C PHE A 28 -38.55 -15.67 -32.97
N LEU A 29 -38.19 -15.43 -34.24
CA LEU A 29 -37.57 -14.18 -34.66
C LEU A 29 -38.46 -12.97 -34.37
N GLU A 30 -39.76 -13.04 -34.68
CA GLU A 30 -40.69 -11.94 -34.46
C GLU A 30 -40.96 -11.69 -32.97
N GLN A 31 -41.11 -12.75 -32.18
CA GLN A 31 -41.22 -12.65 -30.72
C GLN A 31 -39.97 -11.99 -30.12
N GLY A 32 -38.78 -12.37 -30.58
CA GLY A 32 -37.52 -11.74 -30.18
C GLY A 32 -37.48 -10.23 -30.46
N LYS A 33 -38.05 -9.77 -31.59
CA LYS A 33 -38.15 -8.34 -31.91
C LYS A 33 -39.08 -7.59 -30.95
N ILE A 34 -40.24 -8.18 -30.63
CA ILE A 34 -41.20 -7.59 -29.68
C ILE A 34 -40.58 -7.46 -28.28
N LEU A 35 -39.89 -8.52 -27.82
CA LEU A 35 -39.21 -8.51 -26.53
C LEU A 35 -38.08 -7.48 -26.49
N LEU A 36 -37.29 -7.37 -27.56
CA LEU A 36 -36.25 -6.36 -27.68
C LEU A 36 -36.82 -4.93 -27.62
N ALA A 37 -37.91 -4.66 -28.35
CA ALA A 37 -38.59 -3.37 -28.30
C ALA A 37 -39.16 -3.05 -26.90
N SER A 38 -39.44 -4.09 -26.11
CA SER A 38 -39.92 -3.99 -24.73
C SER A 38 -38.78 -3.92 -23.68
N GLY A 39 -37.52 -3.88 -24.10
CA GLY A 39 -36.35 -3.84 -23.22
C GLY A 39 -36.01 -5.19 -22.55
N GLN A 40 -36.68 -6.28 -22.92
CA GLN A 40 -36.47 -7.62 -22.36
C GLN A 40 -35.33 -8.33 -23.11
N PHE A 41 -34.10 -7.88 -22.85
CA PHE A 41 -32.94 -8.30 -23.64
C PHE A 41 -32.58 -9.79 -23.47
N ASN A 42 -32.72 -10.38 -22.28
CA ASN A 42 -32.35 -11.77 -22.06
C ASN A 42 -33.34 -12.74 -22.72
N GLU A 43 -34.62 -12.43 -22.63
CA GLU A 43 -35.73 -13.15 -23.25
C GLU A 43 -35.62 -13.05 -24.77
N ALA A 44 -35.31 -11.86 -25.31
CA ALA A 44 -35.05 -11.68 -26.74
C ALA A 44 -33.88 -12.56 -27.23
N LEU A 45 -32.77 -12.62 -26.47
CA LEU A 45 -31.64 -13.49 -26.79
C LEU A 45 -32.05 -14.98 -26.84
N GLN A 46 -32.90 -15.43 -25.92
CA GLN A 46 -33.41 -16.80 -25.92
C GLN A 46 -34.24 -17.08 -27.18
N GLN A 47 -35.14 -16.17 -27.57
CA GLN A 47 -35.95 -16.35 -28.79
C GLN A 47 -35.07 -16.39 -30.04
N TYR A 48 -34.07 -15.52 -30.15
CA TYR A 48 -33.14 -15.57 -31.29
C TYR A 48 -32.26 -16.83 -31.29
N HIS A 49 -31.93 -17.38 -30.11
CA HIS A 49 -31.24 -18.67 -30.03
C HIS A 49 -32.12 -19.80 -30.58
N SER A 50 -33.38 -19.90 -30.13
CA SER A 50 -34.34 -20.88 -30.66
C SER A 50 -34.57 -20.72 -32.17
N ALA A 51 -34.63 -19.49 -32.68
CA ALA A 51 -34.76 -19.24 -34.12
C ALA A 51 -33.55 -19.78 -34.91
N ILE A 52 -32.34 -19.64 -34.38
CA ILE A 52 -31.10 -20.15 -35.00
C ILE A 52 -31.05 -21.69 -34.94
N ASP A 53 -31.48 -22.30 -33.84
CA ASP A 53 -31.51 -23.77 -33.71
C ASP A 53 -32.47 -24.42 -34.72
N LEU A 54 -33.58 -23.73 -35.03
CA LEU A 54 -34.58 -24.19 -36.00
C LEU A 54 -34.19 -23.89 -37.45
N ASP A 55 -33.59 -22.73 -37.72
CA ASP A 55 -33.05 -22.37 -39.04
C ASP A 55 -31.63 -21.76 -38.94
N PRO A 56 -30.58 -22.62 -38.99
CA PRO A 56 -29.19 -22.17 -38.96
C PRO A 56 -28.75 -21.37 -40.20
N THR A 57 -29.60 -21.24 -41.23
CA THR A 57 -29.31 -20.48 -42.46
C THR A 57 -29.90 -19.07 -42.44
N ASN A 58 -30.71 -18.73 -41.41
CA ASN A 58 -31.33 -17.42 -41.29
C ASN A 58 -30.35 -16.37 -40.74
N TYR A 59 -29.69 -15.63 -41.64
CA TYR A 59 -28.74 -14.56 -41.27
C TYR A 59 -29.37 -13.47 -40.39
N GLN A 60 -30.69 -13.22 -40.49
CA GLN A 60 -31.34 -12.18 -39.69
C GLN A 60 -31.35 -12.55 -38.20
N ALA A 61 -31.55 -13.82 -37.88
CA ALA A 61 -31.54 -14.30 -36.49
C ALA A 61 -30.17 -14.08 -35.84
N TYR A 62 -29.08 -14.42 -36.56
CA TYR A 62 -27.71 -14.11 -36.12
C TYR A 62 -27.48 -12.61 -35.96
N PHE A 63 -27.86 -11.79 -36.95
CA PHE A 63 -27.66 -10.35 -36.89
C PHE A 63 -28.40 -9.69 -35.72
N ARG A 64 -29.65 -10.09 -35.48
CA ARG A 64 -30.46 -9.58 -34.36
C ARG A 64 -29.88 -10.02 -33.02
N ARG A 65 -29.48 -11.28 -32.88
CA ARG A 65 -28.83 -11.80 -31.68
C ARG A 65 -27.53 -11.05 -31.37
N ALA A 66 -26.67 -10.87 -32.37
CA ALA A 66 -25.45 -10.08 -32.25
C ALA A 66 -25.73 -8.64 -31.79
N THR A 67 -26.73 -7.99 -32.38
CA THR A 67 -27.10 -6.60 -32.01
C THR A 67 -27.52 -6.50 -30.55
N VAL A 68 -28.33 -7.46 -30.05
CA VAL A 68 -28.73 -7.49 -28.64
C VAL A 68 -27.54 -7.80 -27.73
N MET A 69 -26.64 -8.69 -28.14
CA MET A 69 -25.40 -8.97 -27.41
C MET A 69 -24.53 -7.72 -27.29
N LEU A 70 -24.38 -6.94 -28.37
CA LEU A 70 -23.63 -5.68 -28.34
C LEU A 70 -24.28 -4.64 -27.43
N ALA A 71 -25.61 -4.47 -27.50
CA ALA A 71 -26.34 -3.55 -26.63
C ALA A 71 -26.25 -3.91 -25.14
N THR A 72 -26.12 -5.21 -24.82
CA THR A 72 -25.99 -5.71 -23.45
C THR A 72 -24.54 -5.93 -22.99
N GLY A 73 -23.55 -5.59 -23.81
CA GLY A 73 -22.12 -5.77 -23.48
C GLY A 73 -21.62 -7.21 -23.51
N LYS A 74 -22.37 -8.17 -24.07
CA LYS A 74 -22.00 -9.59 -24.24
C LYS A 74 -21.12 -9.81 -25.48
N ILE A 75 -19.93 -9.24 -25.47
CA ILE A 75 -19.05 -9.09 -26.65
C ILE A 75 -18.59 -10.42 -27.25
N LYS A 76 -18.24 -11.40 -26.40
CA LYS A 76 -17.64 -12.69 -26.81
C LYS A 76 -18.50 -13.46 -27.82
N GLY A 77 -19.83 -13.37 -27.70
CA GLY A 77 -20.77 -14.06 -28.59
C GLY A 77 -21.15 -13.28 -29.86
N ALA A 78 -20.94 -11.96 -29.89
CA ALA A 78 -21.42 -11.12 -30.98
C ALA A 78 -20.59 -11.24 -32.27
N LEU A 79 -19.26 -11.34 -32.16
CA LEU A 79 -18.40 -11.43 -33.34
C LEU A 79 -18.66 -12.71 -34.18
N PRO A 80 -18.73 -13.92 -33.58
CA PRO A 80 -19.07 -15.13 -34.34
C PRO A 80 -20.41 -15.05 -35.08
N ASP A 81 -21.42 -14.41 -34.47
CA ASP A 81 -22.72 -14.20 -35.12
C ASP A 81 -22.59 -13.25 -36.31
N LEU A 82 -21.83 -12.16 -36.20
CA LEU A 82 -21.59 -11.23 -37.31
C LEU A 82 -20.72 -11.86 -38.41
N ASP A 83 -19.76 -12.71 -38.06
CA ASP A 83 -19.01 -13.51 -39.03
C ASP A 83 -19.96 -14.42 -39.81
N LYS A 84 -20.89 -15.08 -39.13
CA LYS A 84 -21.90 -15.93 -39.77
C LYS A 84 -22.85 -15.14 -40.66
N VAL A 85 -23.21 -13.91 -40.28
CA VAL A 85 -24.01 -13.01 -41.11
C VAL A 85 -23.30 -12.69 -42.42
N VAL A 86 -22.02 -12.31 -42.37
CA VAL A 86 -21.23 -11.98 -43.57
C VAL A 86 -20.96 -13.23 -44.43
N GLU A 87 -20.86 -14.41 -43.82
CA GLU A 87 -20.75 -15.69 -44.52
C GLU A 87 -22.06 -16.05 -45.26
N LEU A 88 -23.21 -15.99 -44.57
CA LEU A 88 -24.52 -16.37 -45.12
C LEU A 88 -25.06 -15.35 -46.12
N LYS A 89 -24.78 -14.05 -45.89
CA LYS A 89 -25.30 -12.94 -46.71
C LYS A 89 -24.21 -11.88 -46.95
N PRO A 90 -23.25 -12.14 -47.87
CA PRO A 90 -22.11 -11.24 -48.09
C PRO A 90 -22.45 -9.83 -48.59
N ASP A 91 -23.62 -9.67 -49.22
CA ASP A 91 -24.19 -8.42 -49.74
C ASP A 91 -24.96 -7.62 -48.69
N PHE A 92 -25.13 -8.15 -47.47
CA PHE A 92 -25.77 -7.42 -46.38
C PHE A 92 -24.78 -6.44 -45.73
N ILE A 93 -24.71 -5.24 -46.30
CA ILE A 93 -23.77 -4.18 -45.90
C ILE A 93 -23.88 -3.81 -44.43
N ALA A 94 -25.09 -3.69 -43.88
CA ALA A 94 -25.29 -3.36 -42.47
C ALA A 94 -24.62 -4.37 -41.53
N GLY A 95 -24.67 -5.67 -41.85
CA GLY A 95 -23.98 -6.71 -41.09
C GLY A 95 -22.45 -6.55 -41.12
N ARG A 96 -21.90 -6.22 -42.30
CA ARG A 96 -20.47 -5.99 -42.49
C ARG A 96 -19.99 -4.72 -41.77
N VAL A 97 -20.73 -3.61 -41.84
CA VAL A 97 -20.42 -2.38 -41.11
C VAL A 97 -20.46 -2.61 -39.60
N GLN A 98 -21.46 -3.33 -39.09
CA GLN A 98 -21.53 -3.69 -37.67
C GLN A 98 -20.35 -4.58 -37.25
N ARG A 99 -19.92 -5.52 -38.10
CA ARG A 99 -18.72 -6.32 -37.85
C ARG A 99 -17.46 -5.45 -37.81
N GLY A 100 -17.27 -4.56 -38.79
CA GLY A 100 -16.16 -3.61 -38.80
C GLY A 100 -16.11 -2.75 -37.54
N ASN A 101 -17.25 -2.20 -37.11
CA ASN A 101 -17.36 -1.41 -35.88
C ASN A 101 -16.99 -2.21 -34.63
N LEU A 102 -17.44 -3.47 -34.53
CA LEU A 102 -17.04 -4.37 -33.45
C LEU A 102 -15.54 -4.68 -33.47
N LEU A 103 -14.98 -4.92 -34.65
CA LEU A 103 -13.56 -5.19 -34.84
C LEU A 103 -12.69 -3.99 -34.41
N VAL A 104 -13.11 -2.75 -34.69
CA VAL A 104 -12.47 -1.53 -34.15
C VAL A 104 -12.48 -1.56 -32.62
N LYS A 105 -13.64 -1.80 -32.01
CA LYS A 105 -13.74 -1.87 -30.53
C LYS A 105 -12.84 -2.93 -29.91
N GLN A 106 -12.57 -4.02 -30.63
CA GLN A 106 -11.66 -5.10 -30.23
C GLN A 106 -10.18 -4.86 -30.61
N GLY A 107 -9.85 -3.72 -31.24
CA GLY A 107 -8.48 -3.43 -31.70
C GLY A 107 -8.05 -4.22 -32.95
N LYS A 108 -8.94 -4.96 -33.60
CA LYS A 108 -8.67 -5.74 -34.84
C LYS A 108 -8.74 -4.84 -36.07
N LEU A 109 -7.91 -3.79 -36.08
CA LEU A 109 -7.98 -2.68 -37.02
C LEU A 109 -7.80 -3.11 -38.50
N ALA A 110 -6.92 -4.07 -38.77
CA ALA A 110 -6.71 -4.56 -40.14
C ALA A 110 -7.96 -5.23 -40.72
N GLN A 111 -8.64 -6.08 -39.94
CA GLN A 111 -9.87 -6.75 -40.35
C GLN A 111 -11.03 -5.75 -40.48
N ALA A 112 -11.12 -4.79 -39.55
CA ALA A 112 -12.11 -3.72 -39.62
C ALA A 112 -11.95 -2.89 -40.90
N GLY A 113 -10.70 -2.50 -41.22
CA GLY A 113 -10.38 -1.76 -42.44
C GLY A 113 -10.78 -2.51 -43.72
N GLU A 114 -10.58 -3.82 -43.76
CA GLU A 114 -11.01 -4.65 -44.90
C GLU A 114 -12.54 -4.67 -45.04
N ASP A 115 -13.28 -4.80 -43.93
CA ASP A 115 -14.74 -4.76 -43.97
C ASP A 115 -15.27 -3.44 -44.50
N PHE A 116 -14.71 -2.31 -44.05
CA PHE A 116 -15.11 -1.00 -44.56
C PHE A 116 -14.72 -0.79 -46.03
N LYS A 117 -13.56 -1.31 -46.47
CA LYS A 117 -13.16 -1.27 -47.89
C LYS A 117 -14.12 -2.07 -48.77
N ILE A 118 -14.53 -3.26 -48.34
CA ILE A 118 -15.52 -4.07 -49.07
C ILE A 118 -16.89 -3.36 -49.09
N THR A 119 -17.29 -2.72 -47.99
CA THR A 119 -18.49 -1.87 -47.97
C THR A 119 -18.42 -0.77 -49.02
N LEU A 120 -17.32 -0.01 -49.11
CA LEU A 120 -17.16 1.03 -50.12
C LEU A 120 -17.05 0.51 -51.56
N LYS A 121 -16.57 -0.72 -51.74
CA LYS A 121 -16.58 -1.36 -53.06
C LYS A 121 -18.01 -1.62 -53.56
N ASN A 122 -18.92 -1.97 -52.64
CA ASN A 122 -20.33 -2.24 -52.96
C ASN A 122 -21.17 -0.95 -52.96
N GLU A 123 -20.89 -0.02 -52.05
CA GLU A 123 -21.58 1.26 -51.89
C GLU A 123 -20.55 2.41 -51.80
N PRO A 124 -20.05 2.94 -52.93
CA PRO A 124 -18.98 3.94 -52.94
C PRO A 124 -19.29 5.25 -52.19
N SER A 125 -20.56 5.59 -52.02
CA SER A 125 -21.03 6.78 -51.31
C SER A 125 -21.38 6.53 -49.83
N HIS A 126 -21.00 5.38 -49.25
CA HIS A 126 -21.28 5.08 -47.84
C HIS A 126 -20.41 5.95 -46.93
N SER A 127 -21.00 7.00 -46.35
CA SER A 127 -20.29 8.00 -45.54
C SER A 127 -19.62 7.40 -44.31
N GLU A 128 -20.33 6.58 -43.53
CA GLU A 128 -19.80 5.96 -42.31
C GLU A 128 -18.56 5.10 -42.60
N ALA A 129 -18.57 4.26 -43.64
CA ALA A 129 -17.42 3.43 -43.98
C ALA A 129 -16.20 4.25 -44.38
N THR A 130 -16.38 5.37 -45.08
CA THR A 130 -15.31 6.31 -45.41
C THR A 130 -14.68 6.91 -44.15
N GLU A 131 -15.51 7.42 -43.23
CA GLU A 131 -15.07 7.98 -41.94
C GLU A 131 -14.33 6.93 -41.11
N LYS A 132 -14.86 5.71 -41.04
CA LYS A 132 -14.26 4.61 -40.28
C LYS A 132 -12.92 4.15 -40.83
N ILE A 133 -12.70 4.14 -42.14
CA ILE A 133 -11.38 3.84 -42.72
C ILE A 133 -10.34 4.85 -42.28
N GLU A 134 -10.68 6.14 -42.31
CA GLU A 134 -9.74 7.18 -41.89
C GLU A 134 -9.43 7.08 -40.39
N LYS A 135 -10.46 6.82 -39.58
CA LYS A 135 -10.28 6.55 -38.15
C LYS A 135 -9.40 5.32 -37.89
N VAL A 136 -9.58 4.23 -38.66
CA VAL A 136 -8.75 3.03 -38.54
C VAL A 136 -7.28 3.33 -38.78
N LYS A 137 -6.94 4.15 -39.78
CA LYS A 137 -5.54 4.56 -40.03
C LYS A 137 -4.97 5.37 -38.87
N GLN A 138 -5.71 6.37 -38.38
CA GLN A 138 -5.29 7.17 -37.22
C GLN A 138 -5.06 6.30 -35.99
N LEU A 139 -5.91 5.31 -35.77
CA LEU A 139 -5.72 4.35 -34.68
C LEU A 139 -4.45 3.53 -34.91
N GLN A 140 -4.18 3.02 -36.12
CA GLN A 140 -2.95 2.27 -36.41
C GLN A 140 -1.69 3.08 -36.11
N GLU A 141 -1.64 4.36 -36.50
CA GLU A 141 -0.53 5.26 -36.19
C GLU A 141 -0.33 5.45 -34.67
N LEU A 142 -1.42 5.48 -33.89
CA LEU A 142 -1.33 5.56 -32.43
C LEU A 142 -0.83 4.25 -31.81
N TYR A 143 -1.16 3.07 -32.37
CA TYR A 143 -0.58 1.80 -31.91
C TYR A 143 0.93 1.77 -32.14
N GLU A 144 1.39 2.22 -33.31
CA GLU A 144 2.81 2.32 -33.65
C GLU A 144 3.55 3.27 -32.70
N GLN A 145 2.98 4.45 -32.43
CA GLN A 145 3.54 5.38 -31.44
C GLN A 145 3.65 4.76 -30.03
N VAL A 146 2.65 3.97 -29.60
CA VAL A 146 2.76 3.25 -28.32
C VAL A 146 3.92 2.26 -28.37
N ASP A 147 4.06 1.49 -29.45
CA ASP A 147 5.17 0.53 -29.56
C ASP A 147 6.54 1.22 -29.50
N GLU A 148 6.72 2.36 -30.19
CA GLU A 148 7.94 3.17 -30.12
C GLU A 148 8.22 3.70 -28.70
N LEU A 149 7.19 4.16 -27.98
CA LEU A 149 7.36 4.64 -26.60
C LEU A 149 7.74 3.51 -25.64
N PHE A 150 7.23 2.29 -25.87
CA PHE A 150 7.63 1.11 -25.12
C PHE A 150 9.07 0.69 -25.39
N GLU A 151 9.56 0.83 -26.64
CA GLU A 151 10.97 0.60 -26.98
C GLU A 151 11.91 1.61 -26.28
N ASN A 152 11.42 2.82 -26.02
CA ASN A 152 12.16 3.87 -25.34
C ASN A 152 11.91 3.93 -23.81
N ASP A 153 11.17 2.97 -23.24
CA ASP A 153 10.77 2.93 -21.83
C ASP A 153 10.01 4.20 -21.33
N ASP A 154 9.41 4.98 -22.24
CA ASP A 154 8.57 6.15 -21.89
C ASP A 154 7.14 5.72 -21.58
N TYR A 155 6.99 5.09 -20.41
CA TYR A 155 5.71 4.57 -19.92
C TYR A 155 4.69 5.67 -19.61
N GLU A 156 5.13 6.91 -19.33
CA GLU A 156 4.22 8.03 -19.05
C GLU A 156 3.53 8.51 -20.32
N ALA A 157 4.31 8.78 -21.37
CA ALA A 157 3.74 9.19 -22.65
C ALA A 157 2.89 8.06 -23.24
N ALA A 158 3.33 6.81 -23.11
CA ALA A 158 2.59 5.65 -23.60
C ALA A 158 1.21 5.53 -22.93
N GLU A 159 1.11 5.74 -21.61
CA GLU A 159 -0.17 5.70 -20.89
C GLU A 159 -1.18 6.73 -21.45
N LYS A 160 -0.73 7.95 -21.75
CA LYS A 160 -1.59 9.01 -22.32
C LYS A 160 -2.15 8.63 -23.70
N ILE A 161 -1.34 7.98 -24.54
CA ILE A 161 -1.80 7.52 -25.86
C ILE A 161 -2.74 6.31 -25.71
N LEU A 162 -2.42 5.39 -24.79
CA LEU A 162 -3.27 4.23 -24.50
C LEU A 162 -4.67 4.66 -24.03
N ASP A 163 -4.78 5.68 -23.19
CA ASP A 163 -6.08 6.22 -22.76
C ASP A 163 -6.92 6.69 -23.95
N ARG A 164 -6.31 7.41 -24.91
CA ARG A 164 -6.97 7.85 -26.16
C ARG A 164 -7.37 6.67 -27.04
N LEU A 165 -6.51 5.66 -27.17
CA LEU A 165 -6.83 4.45 -27.93
C LEU A 165 -8.03 3.71 -27.34
N MET A 166 -8.14 3.67 -26.02
CA MET A 166 -9.19 2.96 -25.30
C MET A 166 -10.56 3.65 -25.35
N GLU A 167 -10.65 4.92 -25.77
CA GLU A 167 -11.93 5.57 -26.08
C GLU A 167 -12.64 4.88 -27.26
N GLU A 168 -11.86 4.37 -28.22
CA GLU A 168 -12.37 3.73 -29.44
C GLU A 168 -12.26 2.20 -29.36
N CYS A 169 -11.12 1.70 -28.89
CA CYS A 169 -10.74 0.29 -28.80
C CYS A 169 -10.96 -0.27 -27.37
N MET A 170 -12.09 0.08 -26.74
CA MET A 170 -12.35 -0.22 -25.33
C MET A 170 -12.33 -1.72 -24.95
N TRP A 171 -12.46 -2.62 -25.93
CA TRP A 171 -12.50 -4.07 -25.77
C TRP A 171 -11.23 -4.77 -26.30
N ASP A 172 -10.17 -4.02 -26.59
CA ASP A 172 -8.87 -4.61 -26.89
C ASP A 172 -8.12 -4.97 -25.60
N ALA A 173 -8.08 -6.28 -25.29
CA ALA A 173 -7.33 -6.83 -24.17
C ALA A 173 -5.83 -6.49 -24.20
N SER A 174 -5.24 -6.32 -25.38
CA SER A 174 -3.82 -5.98 -25.55
C SER A 174 -3.51 -4.58 -25.03
N LEU A 175 -4.41 -3.61 -25.24
CA LEU A 175 -4.26 -2.24 -24.73
C LEU A 175 -4.35 -2.19 -23.21
N HIS A 176 -5.33 -2.91 -22.61
CA HIS A 176 -5.41 -3.04 -21.16
C HIS A 176 -4.13 -3.63 -20.58
N ARG A 177 -3.55 -4.65 -21.22
CA ARG A 177 -2.29 -5.27 -20.78
C ARG A 177 -1.10 -4.31 -20.91
N LYS A 178 -1.00 -3.57 -22.02
CA LYS A 178 0.04 -2.54 -22.20
C LYS A 178 -0.09 -1.45 -21.13
N ARG A 179 -1.31 -0.94 -20.87
CA ARG A 179 -1.52 0.10 -19.84
C ARG A 179 -1.22 -0.41 -18.44
N ALA A 180 -1.59 -1.65 -18.12
CA ALA A 180 -1.21 -2.31 -16.89
C ALA A 180 0.32 -2.37 -16.72
N LYS A 181 1.06 -2.68 -17.80
CA LYS A 181 2.52 -2.64 -17.79
C LYS A 181 3.07 -1.23 -17.54
N CYS A 182 2.55 -0.20 -18.22
CA CYS A 182 2.97 1.20 -17.97
C CYS A 182 2.80 1.58 -16.49
N ARG A 183 1.61 1.31 -15.94
CA ARG A 183 1.28 1.60 -14.54
C ARG A 183 2.15 0.80 -13.57
N LYS A 184 2.42 -0.47 -13.87
CA LYS A 184 3.35 -1.29 -13.09
C LYS A 184 4.75 -0.68 -13.05
N MET A 185 5.28 -0.26 -14.19
CA MET A 185 6.62 0.35 -14.28
C MET A 185 6.68 1.72 -13.58
N ARG A 186 5.55 2.43 -13.50
CA ARG A 186 5.40 3.69 -12.73
C ARG A 186 5.15 3.48 -11.24
N GLY A 187 5.04 2.23 -10.77
CA GLY A 187 4.73 1.91 -9.37
C GLY A 187 3.24 2.00 -9.01
N ASP A 188 2.35 2.31 -9.96
CA ASP A 188 0.90 2.35 -9.77
C ASP A 188 0.27 0.95 -9.93
N ILE A 189 0.61 0.06 -9.00
CA ILE A 189 0.22 -1.35 -9.10
C ILE A 189 -1.30 -1.56 -8.99
N GLN A 190 -2.01 -0.73 -8.21
CA GLN A 190 -3.45 -0.90 -8.02
C GLN A 190 -4.25 -0.63 -9.29
N ASN A 191 -3.87 0.42 -10.04
CA ASN A 191 -4.50 0.69 -11.33
C ASN A 191 -4.06 -0.35 -12.38
N ALA A 192 -2.83 -0.87 -12.31
CA ALA A 192 -2.41 -2.01 -13.14
C ALA A 192 -3.25 -3.27 -12.90
N ILE A 193 -3.52 -3.62 -11.64
CA ILE A 193 -4.40 -4.74 -11.28
C ILE A 193 -5.81 -4.53 -11.84
N SER A 194 -6.32 -3.29 -11.79
CA SER A 194 -7.65 -2.95 -12.32
C SER A 194 -7.75 -3.16 -13.83
N ASP A 195 -6.70 -2.82 -14.58
CA ASP A 195 -6.60 -3.08 -16.02
C ASP A 195 -6.59 -4.58 -16.33
N VAL A 196 -5.76 -5.37 -15.64
CA VAL A 196 -5.71 -6.83 -15.85
C VAL A 196 -7.06 -7.48 -15.50
N LYS A 197 -7.73 -7.02 -14.44
CA LYS A 197 -9.10 -7.48 -14.11
C LYS A 197 -10.13 -7.13 -15.18
N ALA A 198 -9.97 -6.02 -15.90
CA ALA A 198 -10.83 -5.71 -17.04
C ALA A 198 -10.66 -6.74 -18.17
N ILE A 199 -9.44 -7.23 -18.39
CA ILE A 199 -9.17 -8.31 -19.36
C ILE A 199 -9.94 -9.58 -19.01
N ALA A 200 -10.07 -9.92 -17.71
CA ALA A 200 -10.82 -11.11 -17.29
C ALA A 200 -12.31 -11.06 -17.70
N LYS A 201 -12.88 -9.85 -17.86
CA LYS A 201 -14.26 -9.70 -18.38
C LYS A 201 -14.33 -9.90 -19.90
N LEU A 202 -13.25 -9.56 -20.61
CA LEU A 202 -13.16 -9.72 -22.07
C LEU A 202 -12.84 -11.18 -22.44
N ILE A 203 -11.99 -11.83 -21.65
CA ILE A 203 -11.48 -13.18 -21.87
C ILE A 203 -11.66 -14.01 -20.58
N PRO A 204 -12.91 -14.39 -20.24
CA PRO A 204 -13.22 -15.04 -18.95
C PRO A 204 -12.61 -16.44 -18.77
N ASP A 205 -12.23 -17.10 -19.87
CA ASP A 205 -11.68 -18.46 -19.83
C ASP A 205 -10.14 -18.46 -19.86
N SER A 206 -9.50 -17.30 -19.63
CA SER A 206 -8.04 -17.18 -19.65
C SER A 206 -7.44 -17.43 -18.27
N THR A 207 -6.76 -18.58 -18.12
CA THR A 207 -5.96 -18.88 -16.92
C THR A 207 -4.81 -17.89 -16.72
N GLU A 208 -4.27 -17.34 -17.80
CA GLU A 208 -3.15 -16.39 -17.80
C GLU A 208 -3.51 -15.11 -17.04
N VAL A 209 -4.70 -14.54 -17.28
CA VAL A 209 -5.14 -13.28 -16.67
C VAL A 209 -5.29 -13.42 -15.16
N TYR A 210 -5.86 -14.54 -14.70
CA TYR A 210 -5.99 -14.82 -13.27
C TYR A 210 -4.63 -15.04 -12.60
N LEU A 211 -3.70 -15.71 -13.29
CA LEU A 211 -2.33 -15.89 -12.79
C LEU A 211 -1.58 -14.55 -12.69
N GLU A 212 -1.66 -13.72 -13.74
CA GLU A 212 -1.05 -12.38 -13.79
C GLU A 212 -1.59 -11.51 -12.64
N THR A 213 -2.91 -11.47 -12.46
CA THR A 213 -3.54 -10.74 -11.36
C THR A 213 -3.09 -11.28 -10.00
N ALA A 214 -3.00 -12.60 -9.84
CA ALA A 214 -2.56 -13.23 -8.59
C ALA A 214 -1.10 -12.88 -8.26
N GLN A 215 -0.23 -12.80 -9.26
CA GLN A 215 1.16 -12.40 -9.11
C GLN A 215 1.27 -10.92 -8.72
N MET A 216 0.51 -10.04 -9.37
CA MET A 216 0.50 -8.62 -9.00
C MET A 216 0.07 -8.40 -7.54
N TYR A 217 -0.96 -9.13 -7.09
CA TYR A 217 -1.36 -9.10 -5.67
C TYR A 217 -0.25 -9.61 -4.74
N TYR A 218 0.47 -10.64 -5.15
CA TYR A 218 1.59 -11.17 -4.38
C TYR A 218 2.75 -10.16 -4.27
N ASP A 219 3.08 -9.49 -5.37
CA ASP A 219 4.14 -8.47 -5.45
C ASP A 219 3.86 -7.30 -4.49
N VAL A 220 2.59 -6.92 -4.31
CA VAL A 220 2.19 -5.88 -3.34
C VAL A 220 1.98 -6.40 -1.91
N GLY A 221 2.22 -7.69 -1.67
CA GLY A 221 2.06 -8.33 -0.36
C GLY A 221 0.63 -8.70 0.02
N ASP A 222 -0.34 -8.51 -0.88
CA ASP A 222 -1.74 -8.92 -0.69
C ASP A 222 -1.93 -10.41 -0.97
N VAL A 223 -1.49 -11.22 0.00
CA VAL A 223 -1.51 -12.68 -0.08
C VAL A 223 -2.94 -13.23 -0.15
N GLU A 224 -3.92 -12.55 0.45
CA GLU A 224 -5.31 -12.99 0.45
C GLU A 224 -5.94 -12.88 -0.93
N ASN A 225 -5.87 -11.70 -1.56
CA ASN A 225 -6.40 -11.53 -2.91
C ASN A 225 -5.60 -12.34 -3.93
N SER A 226 -4.28 -12.46 -3.76
CA SER A 226 -3.43 -13.36 -4.56
C SER A 226 -3.96 -14.79 -4.53
N LEU A 227 -4.27 -15.32 -3.34
CA LEU A 227 -4.81 -16.66 -3.16
C LEU A 227 -6.20 -16.81 -3.81
N GLY A 228 -7.03 -15.77 -3.73
CA GLY A 228 -8.33 -15.72 -4.42
C GLY A 228 -8.18 -15.85 -5.93
N GLN A 229 -7.32 -15.05 -6.56
CA GLN A 229 -7.15 -15.04 -8.01
C GLN A 229 -6.54 -16.35 -8.55
N VAL A 230 -5.53 -16.91 -7.88
CA VAL A 230 -4.95 -18.19 -8.33
C VAL A 230 -5.93 -19.36 -8.18
N ARG A 231 -6.90 -19.30 -7.25
CA ARG A 231 -8.00 -20.27 -7.19
C ARG A 231 -8.90 -20.18 -8.42
N GLU A 232 -9.21 -18.97 -8.90
CA GLU A 232 -9.96 -18.81 -10.17
C GLU A 232 -9.19 -19.41 -11.34
N CYS A 233 -7.86 -19.22 -11.42
CA CYS A 233 -7.05 -19.92 -12.43
C CYS A 233 -7.23 -21.45 -12.37
N LEU A 234 -7.17 -22.04 -11.17
CA LEU A 234 -7.30 -23.49 -10.99
C LEU A 234 -8.73 -24.01 -11.16
N LYS A 235 -9.76 -23.16 -11.03
CA LYS A 235 -11.14 -23.53 -11.39
C LYS A 235 -11.28 -23.74 -12.90
N LEU A 236 -10.61 -22.91 -13.70
CA LEU A 236 -10.58 -23.05 -15.15
C LEU A 236 -9.75 -24.26 -15.60
N ASN A 237 -8.59 -24.48 -14.96
CA ASN A 237 -7.73 -25.62 -15.25
C ASN A 237 -7.05 -26.14 -13.95
N PRO A 238 -7.55 -27.24 -13.37
CA PRO A 238 -6.99 -27.82 -12.14
C PRO A 238 -5.53 -28.27 -12.27
N ASP A 239 -5.10 -28.67 -13.47
CA ASP A 239 -3.77 -29.21 -13.76
C ASP A 239 -2.82 -28.15 -14.38
N HIS A 240 -3.15 -26.86 -14.24
CA HIS A 240 -2.34 -25.78 -14.81
C HIS A 240 -0.93 -25.75 -14.19
N LYS A 241 0.08 -26.02 -15.04
CA LYS A 241 1.48 -26.25 -14.63
C LYS A 241 2.10 -25.11 -13.82
N THR A 242 1.66 -23.87 -14.02
CA THR A 242 2.18 -22.69 -13.30
C THR A 242 1.28 -22.23 -12.16
N CYS A 243 -0.05 -22.34 -12.27
CA CYS A 243 -0.96 -21.87 -11.22
C CYS A 243 -0.92 -22.78 -10.01
N PHE A 244 -0.74 -24.10 -10.19
CA PHE A 244 -0.74 -25.02 -9.07
C PHE A 244 0.48 -24.88 -8.14
N PRO A 245 1.73 -24.79 -8.65
CA PRO A 245 2.88 -24.45 -7.82
C PRO A 245 2.74 -23.09 -7.14
N PHE A 246 2.25 -22.08 -7.86
CA PHE A 246 2.03 -20.75 -7.30
C PHE A 246 0.99 -20.77 -6.18
N TYR A 247 -0.15 -21.42 -6.38
CA TYR A 247 -1.18 -21.65 -5.36
C TYR A 247 -0.61 -22.30 -4.10
N LYS A 248 0.23 -23.34 -4.25
CA LYS A 248 0.88 -23.97 -3.09
C LYS A 248 1.74 -22.99 -2.30
N ARG A 249 2.51 -22.16 -3.01
CA ARG A 249 3.36 -21.12 -2.38
C ARG A 249 2.53 -20.11 -1.61
N VAL A 250 1.52 -19.52 -2.27
CA VAL A 250 0.66 -18.48 -1.70
C VAL A 250 -0.19 -19.03 -0.54
N LYS A 251 -0.78 -20.23 -0.70
CA LYS A 251 -1.56 -20.87 0.35
C LYS A 251 -0.74 -21.16 1.60
N LYS A 252 0.50 -21.64 1.43
CA LYS A 252 1.41 -21.89 2.56
C LYS A 252 1.72 -20.59 3.28
N LEU A 253 2.07 -19.53 2.55
CA LEU A 253 2.32 -18.22 3.13
C LEU A 253 1.09 -17.66 3.86
N GLY A 254 -0.09 -17.73 3.26
CA GLY A 254 -1.34 -17.29 3.88
C GLY A 254 -1.62 -18.00 5.21
N LYS A 255 -1.40 -19.33 5.25
CA LYS A 255 -1.52 -20.10 6.51
C LYS A 255 -0.49 -19.69 7.56
N MET A 256 0.74 -19.36 7.15
CA MET A 256 1.77 -18.88 8.08
C MET A 256 1.40 -17.51 8.67
N ARG A 257 0.89 -16.59 7.85
CA ARG A 257 0.39 -15.27 8.29
C ARG A 257 -0.79 -15.39 9.25
N GLU A 258 -1.76 -16.25 8.95
CA GLU A 258 -2.88 -16.55 9.85
C GLU A 258 -2.40 -17.04 11.22
N GLN A 259 -1.38 -17.90 11.26
CA GLN A 259 -0.79 -18.40 12.50
C GLN A 259 -0.03 -17.32 13.28
N LEU A 260 0.70 -16.43 12.59
CA LEU A 260 1.37 -15.29 13.20
C LEU A 260 0.36 -14.37 13.88
N GLU A 261 -0.68 -13.95 13.15
CA GLU A 261 -1.73 -13.10 13.71
C GLU A 261 -2.45 -13.75 14.87
N LYS A 262 -2.76 -15.05 14.77
CA LYS A 262 -3.39 -15.81 15.84
C LYS A 262 -2.52 -15.82 17.09
N ALA A 263 -1.22 -16.09 16.97
CA ALA A 263 -0.31 -16.08 18.10
C ALA A 263 -0.20 -14.69 18.77
N SER A 264 -0.19 -13.62 17.98
CA SER A 264 -0.23 -12.24 18.48
C SER A 264 -1.53 -11.94 19.23
N LYS A 265 -2.69 -12.30 18.66
CA LYS A 265 -4.02 -12.13 19.30
C LYS A 265 -4.16 -12.94 20.60
N GLU A 266 -3.61 -14.15 20.63
CA GLU A 266 -3.58 -15.03 21.81
C GLU A 266 -2.48 -14.67 22.83
N GLN A 267 -1.71 -13.60 22.59
CA GLN A 267 -0.63 -13.13 23.47
C GLN A 267 0.50 -14.16 23.69
N LYS A 268 0.70 -15.06 22.73
CA LYS A 268 1.77 -16.05 22.74
C LYS A 268 3.01 -15.47 22.09
N TRP A 269 3.70 -14.57 22.78
CA TRP A 269 4.77 -13.73 22.21
C TRP A 269 5.94 -14.53 21.62
N THR A 270 6.42 -15.56 22.31
CA THR A 270 7.50 -16.42 21.80
C THR A 270 7.09 -17.21 20.55
N GLU A 271 5.84 -17.66 20.49
CA GLU A 271 5.29 -18.31 19.30
C GLU A 271 5.12 -17.29 18.16
N CYS A 272 4.59 -16.10 18.44
CA CYS A 272 4.44 -15.01 17.48
C CYS A 272 5.78 -14.70 16.79
N LEU A 273 6.84 -14.48 17.58
CA LEU A 273 8.17 -14.18 17.05
C LEU A 273 8.73 -15.33 16.19
N LYS A 274 8.56 -16.58 16.64
CA LYS A 274 8.97 -17.75 15.86
C LYS A 274 8.24 -17.81 14.52
N LYS A 275 6.92 -17.59 14.51
CA LYS A 275 6.11 -17.59 13.27
C LYS A 275 6.51 -16.47 12.32
N GLY A 276 6.82 -15.28 12.86
CA GLY A 276 7.35 -14.16 12.08
C GLY A 276 8.66 -14.54 11.39
N GLN A 277 9.62 -15.09 12.14
CA GLN A 277 10.90 -15.56 11.59
C GLN A 277 10.73 -16.66 10.53
N ASP A 278 9.77 -17.59 10.73
CA ASP A 278 9.48 -18.61 9.73
C ASP A 278 8.98 -17.98 8.42
N ILE A 279 8.17 -16.91 8.47
CA ILE A 279 7.70 -16.17 7.29
C ILE A 279 8.86 -15.44 6.61
N LEU A 280 9.67 -14.69 7.36
CA LEU A 280 10.82 -13.95 6.82
C LEU A 280 11.85 -14.88 6.14
N LYS A 281 12.00 -16.12 6.64
CA LYS A 281 12.84 -17.14 5.98
C LYS A 281 12.20 -17.69 4.72
N TYR A 282 10.86 -17.80 4.70
CA TYR A 282 10.12 -18.38 3.59
C TYR A 282 9.96 -17.40 2.41
N GLU A 283 9.74 -16.12 2.69
CA GLU A 283 9.64 -15.06 1.69
C GLU A 283 10.65 -13.95 1.96
N GLN A 284 11.70 -13.92 1.13
CA GLN A 284 12.83 -13.00 1.28
C GLN A 284 12.85 -11.90 0.21
N ASN A 285 12.00 -12.00 -0.82
CA ASN A 285 12.10 -11.14 -2.00
C ASN A 285 11.04 -10.04 -2.05
N ILE A 286 10.01 -10.12 -1.21
CA ILE A 286 8.88 -9.17 -1.21
C ILE A 286 8.90 -8.37 0.08
N ASP A 287 9.39 -7.13 0.01
CA ASP A 287 9.56 -6.25 1.17
C ASP A 287 8.23 -5.95 1.88
N ASN A 288 7.15 -5.74 1.12
CA ASN A 288 5.81 -5.53 1.69
C ASN A 288 5.38 -6.68 2.62
N ILE A 289 5.74 -7.92 2.28
CA ILE A 289 5.44 -9.09 3.13
C ILE A 289 6.31 -9.06 4.39
N GLN A 290 7.56 -8.59 4.31
CA GLN A 290 8.43 -8.45 5.46
C GLN A 290 7.93 -7.36 6.41
N TRP A 291 7.53 -6.20 5.88
CA TRP A 291 6.96 -5.11 6.69
C TRP A 291 5.64 -5.50 7.34
N ASP A 292 4.78 -6.27 6.66
CA ASP A 292 3.58 -6.85 7.26
C ASP A 292 3.89 -7.76 8.45
N VAL A 293 4.99 -8.51 8.39
CA VAL A 293 5.47 -9.32 9.53
C VAL A 293 5.93 -8.41 10.66
N PHE A 294 6.79 -7.42 10.37
CA PHE A 294 7.30 -6.46 11.36
C PHE A 294 6.18 -5.66 12.03
N LYS A 295 5.12 -5.33 11.31
CA LYS A 295 3.91 -4.69 11.85
C LYS A 295 3.31 -5.49 13.02
N VAL A 296 3.38 -6.81 12.96
CA VAL A 296 2.89 -7.70 14.02
C VAL A 296 3.97 -8.00 15.05
N THR A 297 5.19 -8.31 14.60
CA THR A 297 6.26 -8.77 15.49
C THR A 297 6.85 -7.66 16.33
N CYS A 298 6.76 -6.38 15.94
CA CYS A 298 7.34 -5.31 16.75
C CYS A 298 6.61 -5.17 18.10
N LYS A 299 5.28 -5.34 18.12
CA LYS A 299 4.51 -5.54 19.35
C LYS A 299 4.91 -6.79 20.12
N CYS A 300 5.05 -7.93 19.42
CA CYS A 300 5.43 -9.19 20.08
C CYS A 300 6.83 -9.11 20.73
N ASN A 301 7.77 -8.39 20.11
CA ASN A 301 9.11 -8.12 20.66
C ASN A 301 9.01 -7.25 21.92
N ARG A 302 8.22 -6.18 21.87
CA ARG A 302 8.00 -5.29 23.03
C ARG A 302 7.42 -6.07 24.22
N GLU A 303 6.37 -6.85 24.01
CA GLU A 303 5.71 -7.65 25.06
C GLU A 303 6.60 -8.82 25.55
N ALA A 304 7.53 -9.30 24.73
CA ALA A 304 8.55 -10.28 25.14
C ALA A 304 9.75 -9.65 25.87
N GLY A 305 9.84 -8.32 25.97
CA GLY A 305 10.96 -7.60 26.57
C GLY A 305 12.16 -7.37 25.64
N HIS A 306 12.03 -7.71 24.36
CA HIS A 306 13.04 -7.45 23.32
C HIS A 306 12.88 -6.02 22.78
N VAL A 307 13.17 -5.03 23.62
CA VAL A 307 12.86 -3.61 23.36
C VAL A 307 13.63 -3.07 22.15
N ALA A 308 14.91 -3.43 21.99
CA ALA A 308 15.72 -2.94 20.88
C ALA A 308 15.20 -3.43 19.52
N GLU A 309 14.85 -4.71 19.45
CA GLU A 309 14.27 -5.35 18.27
C GLU A 309 12.89 -4.77 17.94
N ALA A 310 12.07 -4.48 18.96
CA ALA A 310 10.77 -3.82 18.77
C ALA A 310 10.93 -2.43 18.14
N ILE A 311 11.86 -1.61 18.64
CA ILE A 311 12.15 -0.28 18.09
C ILE A 311 12.62 -0.39 16.64
N GLN A 312 13.51 -1.34 16.35
CA GLN A 312 14.02 -1.55 14.99
C GLN A 312 12.90 -1.91 14.02
N GLU A 313 12.13 -2.96 14.31
CA GLU A 313 11.08 -3.45 13.43
C GLU A 313 9.98 -2.40 13.20
N CYS A 314 9.48 -1.74 14.27
CA CYS A 314 8.50 -0.68 14.09
C CYS A 314 9.09 0.50 13.27
N SER A 315 10.39 0.80 13.39
CA SER A 315 11.04 1.85 12.60
C SER A 315 11.16 1.51 11.12
N GLU A 316 11.42 0.25 10.77
CA GLU A 316 11.42 -0.17 9.38
C GLU A 316 10.03 -0.03 8.75
N VAL A 317 8.97 -0.41 9.49
CA VAL A 317 7.58 -0.23 9.03
C VAL A 317 7.23 1.24 8.79
N LEU A 318 7.63 2.15 9.69
CA LEU A 318 7.36 3.58 9.53
C LEU A 318 8.21 4.23 8.43
N LYS A 319 9.42 3.70 8.17
CA LYS A 319 10.31 4.26 7.15
C LYS A 319 9.91 3.85 5.73
N TYR A 320 9.54 2.60 5.53
CA TYR A 320 9.33 2.03 4.20
C TYR A 320 7.88 1.60 3.93
N GLY A 321 7.11 1.33 4.99
CA GLY A 321 5.69 1.03 4.91
C GLY A 321 4.83 2.30 5.00
N ILE A 322 4.10 2.44 6.10
CA ILE A 322 3.12 3.52 6.31
C ILE A 322 3.69 4.50 7.36
N PRO A 323 4.19 5.69 6.97
CA PRO A 323 4.91 6.58 7.89
C PRO A 323 4.11 7.11 9.08
N ASP A 324 2.81 7.26 8.90
CA ASP A 324 1.90 7.78 9.92
C ASP A 324 0.93 6.70 10.44
N ASP A 325 1.35 5.43 10.44
CA ASP A 325 0.53 4.36 11.00
C ASP A 325 0.35 4.55 12.51
N LEU A 326 -0.89 4.83 12.93
CA LEU A 326 -1.25 5.12 14.31
C LEU A 326 -0.79 4.01 15.26
N ASP A 327 -1.06 2.75 14.93
CA ASP A 327 -0.78 1.64 15.83
C ASP A 327 0.73 1.46 15.98
N ILE A 328 1.50 1.63 14.90
CA ILE A 328 2.96 1.44 14.93
C ILE A 328 3.69 2.60 15.61
N LEU A 329 3.24 3.84 15.43
CA LEU A 329 3.75 4.98 16.20
C LEU A 329 3.51 4.77 17.71
N LEU A 330 2.32 4.27 18.08
CA LEU A 330 2.02 3.96 19.48
C LEU A 330 2.91 2.84 20.02
N GLU A 331 3.06 1.74 19.28
CA GLU A 331 3.88 0.59 19.72
C GLU A 331 5.37 0.96 19.83
N ARG A 332 5.91 1.76 18.89
CA ARG A 332 7.30 2.24 18.97
C ARG A 332 7.51 3.24 20.10
N GLY A 333 6.56 4.16 20.30
CA GLY A 333 6.59 5.10 21.43
C GLY A 333 6.58 4.38 22.79
N GLU A 334 5.77 3.32 22.93
CA GLU A 334 5.77 2.45 24.12
C GLU A 334 7.12 1.75 24.31
N ALA A 335 7.74 1.27 23.24
CA ALA A 335 9.07 0.67 23.30
C ALA A 335 10.14 1.70 23.73
N TYR A 336 10.08 2.94 23.26
CA TYR A 336 10.96 4.02 23.71
C TYR A 336 10.78 4.37 25.19
N LEU A 337 9.54 4.33 25.71
CA LEU A 337 9.31 4.51 27.15
C LEU A 337 9.99 3.41 27.98
N LEU A 338 9.95 2.16 27.52
CA LEU A 338 10.66 1.05 28.17
C LEU A 338 12.18 1.18 28.08
N ALA A 339 12.68 1.81 27.01
CA ALA A 339 14.10 2.14 26.84
C ALA A 339 14.53 3.42 27.58
N GLU A 340 13.61 4.08 28.30
CA GLU A 340 13.82 5.39 28.94
C GLU A 340 14.24 6.52 27.96
N GLU A 341 13.93 6.36 26.67
CA GLU A 341 14.17 7.35 25.62
C GLU A 341 12.96 8.30 25.48
N TRP A 342 12.70 9.07 26.53
CA TRP A 342 11.49 9.89 26.67
C TRP A 342 11.22 10.85 25.51
N ASP A 343 12.28 11.47 24.98
CA ASP A 343 12.17 12.45 23.90
C ASP A 343 11.64 11.81 22.61
N LYS A 344 12.17 10.63 22.25
CA LYS A 344 11.71 9.89 21.06
C LYS A 344 10.30 9.34 21.25
N ALA A 345 9.96 8.89 22.46
CA ALA A 345 8.58 8.48 22.75
C ALA A 345 7.58 9.63 22.56
N ILE A 346 7.92 10.83 23.04
CA ILE A 346 7.08 12.02 22.88
C ILE A 346 6.96 12.41 21.40
N GLU A 347 8.06 12.33 20.63
CA GLU A 347 8.05 12.60 19.19
C GLU A 347 7.07 11.67 18.45
N ASP A 348 7.15 10.36 18.67
CA ASP A 348 6.25 9.37 18.07
C ASP A 348 4.78 9.61 18.45
N PHE A 349 4.49 9.87 19.73
CA PHE A 349 3.12 10.15 20.16
C PHE A 349 2.60 11.49 19.64
N GLN A 350 3.46 12.49 19.48
CA GLN A 350 3.08 13.77 18.88
C GLN A 350 2.79 13.61 17.40
N GLN A 351 3.61 12.85 16.67
CA GLN A 351 3.34 12.50 15.28
C GLN A 351 2.00 11.77 15.15
N ALA A 352 1.72 10.81 16.03
CA ALA A 352 0.45 10.09 16.06
C ALA A 352 -0.75 11.02 16.31
N VAL A 353 -0.64 11.99 17.22
CA VAL A 353 -1.70 12.99 17.47
C VAL A 353 -1.89 13.92 16.26
N ASN A 354 -0.81 14.32 15.60
CA ASN A 354 -0.86 15.22 14.45
C ASN A 354 -1.54 14.55 13.24
N ALA A 355 -1.19 13.30 12.96
CA ALA A 355 -1.78 12.53 11.87
C ALA A 355 -3.21 12.04 12.19
N HIS A 356 -3.52 11.78 13.47
CA HIS A 356 -4.79 11.20 13.91
C HIS A 356 -5.40 12.00 15.07
N SER A 357 -5.86 13.22 14.79
CA SER A 357 -6.35 14.18 15.80
C SER A 357 -7.50 13.66 16.68
N GLU A 358 -8.29 12.72 16.17
CA GLU A 358 -9.42 12.11 16.89
C GLU A 358 -9.00 10.99 17.86
N SER A 359 -7.75 10.51 17.75
CA SER A 359 -7.28 9.39 18.58
C SER A 359 -7.08 9.81 20.04
N ARG A 360 -8.05 9.44 20.88
CA ARG A 360 -7.95 9.60 22.34
C ARG A 360 -6.73 8.87 22.91
N LYS A 361 -6.43 7.67 22.40
CA LYS A 361 -5.28 6.86 22.83
C LYS A 361 -3.96 7.57 22.60
N ALA A 362 -3.78 8.22 21.46
CA ALA A 362 -2.56 8.97 21.15
C ALA A 362 -2.37 10.16 22.11
N LYS A 363 -3.45 10.92 22.37
CA LYS A 363 -3.42 12.03 23.34
C LYS A 363 -3.08 11.57 24.75
N GLU A 364 -3.67 10.46 25.20
CA GLU A 364 -3.38 9.87 26.52
C GLU A 364 -1.93 9.41 26.63
N SER A 365 -1.39 8.76 25.59
CA SER A 365 -0.01 8.29 25.53
C SER A 365 1.00 9.43 25.56
N LEU A 366 0.76 10.49 24.78
CA LEU A 366 1.56 11.72 24.78
C LEU A 366 1.59 12.38 26.17
N ASN A 367 0.42 12.58 26.78
CA ASN A 367 0.31 13.17 28.11
C ASN A 367 1.04 12.34 29.17
N ARG A 368 0.98 11.00 29.07
CA ARG A 368 1.70 10.10 29.97
C ARG A 368 3.21 10.21 29.77
N ALA A 369 3.69 10.19 28.53
CA ALA A 369 5.11 10.31 28.21
C ALA A 369 5.70 11.64 28.72
N GLN A 370 4.99 12.75 28.52
CA GLN A 370 5.38 14.07 29.05
C GLN A 370 5.48 14.07 30.58
N LYS A 371 4.48 13.50 31.28
CA LYS A 371 4.52 13.36 32.75
C LYS A 371 5.70 12.50 33.21
N MET A 372 5.98 11.39 32.52
CA MET A 372 7.13 10.53 32.83
C MET A 372 8.45 11.25 32.63
N LYS A 373 8.61 12.02 31.53
CA LYS A 373 9.78 12.87 31.30
C LYS A 373 9.98 13.90 32.41
N THR A 374 8.91 14.61 32.81
CA THR A 374 8.98 15.58 33.91
C THR A 374 9.36 14.88 35.22
N GLN A 375 8.78 13.71 35.52
CA GLN A 375 9.13 12.95 36.73
C GLN A 375 10.57 12.44 36.71
N ALA A 376 11.08 11.98 35.56
CA ALA A 376 12.46 11.54 35.39
C ALA A 376 13.46 12.71 35.51
N GLY A 377 13.06 13.91 35.07
CA GLY A 377 13.84 15.14 35.21
C GLY A 377 13.84 15.75 36.62
N LYS A 378 12.89 15.39 37.49
CA LYS A 378 12.86 15.87 38.88
C LYS A 378 14.01 15.27 39.67
N LYS A 379 14.98 16.11 40.04
CA LYS A 379 16.11 15.73 40.89
C LYS A 379 15.62 15.43 42.31
N ASP A 380 15.95 14.26 42.85
CA ASP A 380 15.76 13.98 44.27
C ASP A 380 17.03 14.36 45.04
N TYR A 381 17.07 15.58 45.58
CA TYR A 381 18.22 16.11 46.31
C TYR A 381 18.57 15.28 47.56
N TYR A 382 17.59 14.66 48.23
CA TYR A 382 17.85 13.78 49.37
C TYR A 382 18.55 12.49 48.92
N LYS A 383 18.11 11.92 47.80
CA LYS A 383 18.75 10.74 47.19
C LYS A 383 20.16 11.05 46.69
N ILE A 384 20.38 12.24 46.10
CA ILE A 384 21.71 12.70 45.64
C ILE A 384 22.71 12.76 46.80
N LEU A 385 22.32 13.30 47.95
CA LEU A 385 23.19 13.35 49.14
C LEU A 385 23.18 12.05 49.98
N GLY A 386 22.27 11.12 49.69
CA GLY A 386 22.13 9.86 50.44
C GLY A 386 21.64 10.07 51.88
N VAL A 387 20.80 11.08 52.11
CA VAL A 387 20.27 11.42 53.43
C VAL A 387 18.74 11.24 53.48
N LYS A 388 18.18 11.07 54.68
CA LYS A 388 16.72 10.96 54.86
C LYS A 388 16.05 12.33 54.71
N ARG A 389 14.77 12.36 54.36
CA ARG A 389 13.97 13.61 54.24
C ARG A 389 13.96 14.45 55.52
N ASN A 390 14.05 13.81 56.69
CA ASN A 390 14.09 14.48 57.99
C ASN A 390 15.53 14.82 58.47
N ALA A 391 16.55 14.70 57.62
CA ALA A 391 17.93 14.98 58.00
C ALA A 391 18.12 16.43 58.46
N SER A 392 18.86 16.61 59.54
CA SER A 392 19.24 17.92 60.05
C SER A 392 20.23 18.62 59.10
N LYS A 393 20.31 19.96 59.16
CA LYS A 393 21.27 20.76 58.38
C LYS A 393 22.71 20.26 58.55
N ARG A 394 23.08 19.87 59.78
CA ARG A 394 24.40 19.33 60.10
C ARG A 394 24.69 17.98 59.43
N GLU A 395 23.68 17.12 59.31
CA GLU A 395 23.80 15.82 58.61
C GLU A 395 23.94 16.01 57.10
N ILE A 396 23.19 16.96 56.53
CA ILE A 396 23.27 17.35 55.11
C ILE A 396 24.67 17.88 54.77
N GLU A 397 25.21 18.81 55.57
CA GLU A 397 26.56 19.35 55.38
C GLU A 397 27.66 18.30 55.56
N LYS A 398 27.43 17.31 56.44
CA LYS A 398 28.36 16.18 56.63
C LYS A 398 28.35 15.25 55.42
N ALA A 399 27.18 14.93 54.89
CA ALA A 399 27.02 14.11 53.68
C ALA A 399 27.62 14.81 52.46
N TYR A 400 27.34 16.11 52.29
CA TYR A 400 27.95 16.93 51.25
C TYR A 400 29.48 16.90 51.32
N ARG A 401 30.09 17.19 52.47
CA ARG A 401 31.56 17.18 52.61
C ARG A 401 32.18 15.84 52.21
N LYS A 402 31.55 14.73 52.60
CA LYS A 402 32.01 13.38 52.24
C LYS A 402 31.93 13.13 50.73
N LEU A 403 30.83 13.52 50.10
CA LEU A 403 30.62 13.33 48.66
C LEU A 403 31.44 14.31 47.81
N ALA A 404 31.59 15.56 48.26
CA ALA A 404 32.38 16.59 47.60
C ALA A 404 33.86 16.20 47.59
N HIS A 405 34.39 15.70 48.72
CA HIS A 405 35.74 15.16 48.74
C HIS A 405 35.87 13.94 47.83
N LYS A 406 34.87 13.05 47.76
CA LYS A 406 34.95 11.84 46.91
C LYS A 406 34.91 12.16 45.42
N TRP A 407 34.02 13.05 45.02
CA TRP A 407 33.73 13.38 43.61
C TRP A 407 34.41 14.65 43.13
N HIS A 408 35.40 15.18 43.85
CA HIS A 408 36.19 16.31 43.37
C HIS A 408 36.89 15.93 42.05
N PRO A 409 36.80 16.73 40.98
CA PRO A 409 37.40 16.40 39.68
C PRO A 409 38.91 16.11 39.74
N ASP A 410 39.62 16.69 40.71
CA ASP A 410 41.07 16.45 40.90
C ASP A 410 41.42 15.04 41.36
N ASN A 411 40.44 14.25 41.82
CA ASN A 411 40.67 12.85 42.20
C ASN A 411 40.71 11.89 41.00
N PHE A 412 40.41 12.37 39.79
CA PHE A 412 40.29 11.55 38.58
C PHE A 412 41.28 12.03 37.52
N GLN A 413 42.06 11.08 36.98
CA GLN A 413 43.08 11.36 35.96
C GLN A 413 42.58 11.19 34.53
N ASP A 414 41.57 10.33 34.32
CA ASP A 414 40.94 10.11 33.02
C ASP A 414 39.90 11.20 32.70
N ASP A 415 39.92 11.73 31.49
CA ASP A 415 39.05 12.85 31.08
C ASP A 415 37.55 12.48 31.07
N ALA A 416 37.20 11.23 30.72
CA ALA A 416 35.83 10.78 30.73
C ALA A 416 35.31 10.57 32.17
N GLU A 417 36.16 10.07 33.07
CA GLU A 417 35.84 9.98 34.50
C GLU A 417 35.77 11.35 35.17
N LYS A 418 36.66 12.28 34.81
CA LYS A 418 36.67 13.65 35.32
C LYS A 418 35.39 14.40 34.95
N LYS A 419 34.90 14.22 33.72
CA LYS A 419 33.61 14.78 33.27
C LYS A 419 32.44 14.22 34.10
N LYS A 420 32.39 12.90 34.32
CA LYS A 420 31.37 12.26 35.18
C LYS A 420 31.46 12.73 36.64
N ALA A 421 32.67 12.91 37.16
CA ALA A 421 32.89 13.42 38.50
C ALA A 421 32.43 14.88 38.63
N GLN A 422 32.70 15.71 37.62
CA GLN A 422 32.25 17.09 37.57
C GLN A 422 30.72 17.22 37.57
N GLU A 423 30.02 16.43 36.77
CA GLU A 423 28.54 16.39 36.79
C GLU A 423 28.00 15.99 38.16
N LYS A 424 28.59 14.95 38.78
CA LYS A 424 28.22 14.53 40.15
C LYS A 424 28.51 15.61 41.18
N PHE A 425 29.63 16.31 41.06
CA PHE A 425 30.03 17.39 41.96
C PHE A 425 29.07 18.58 41.89
N ILE A 426 28.59 18.93 40.69
CA ILE A 426 27.57 19.96 40.49
C ILE A 426 26.27 19.54 41.19
N ASN A 427 25.79 18.32 40.93
CA ASN A 427 24.53 17.82 41.51
C ASN A 427 24.56 17.76 43.05
N ILE A 428 25.67 17.35 43.67
CA ILE A 428 25.79 17.33 45.15
C ILE A 428 25.87 18.74 45.74
N ALA A 429 26.46 19.71 45.02
CA ALA A 429 26.53 21.10 45.46
C ALA A 429 25.15 21.76 45.40
N GLU A 430 24.42 21.54 44.32
CA GLU A 430 23.03 21.97 44.13
C GLU A 430 22.11 21.35 45.19
N ALA A 431 22.23 20.04 45.46
CA ALA A 431 21.47 19.37 46.51
C ALA A 431 21.77 19.96 47.91
N LYS A 432 23.01 20.34 48.18
CA LYS A 432 23.38 21.00 49.44
C LYS A 432 22.79 22.41 49.52
N ASP A 433 22.80 23.18 48.44
CA ASP A 433 22.19 24.51 48.39
C ASP A 433 20.69 24.44 48.71
N VAL A 434 19.95 23.59 48.01
CA VAL A 434 18.50 23.43 48.21
C VAL A 434 18.16 22.92 49.61
N LEU A 435 18.89 21.92 50.13
CA LEU A 435 18.53 21.28 51.40
C LEU A 435 19.04 22.00 52.66
N THR A 436 19.98 22.95 52.54
CA THR A 436 20.49 23.72 53.70
C THR A 436 19.88 25.11 53.85
N ASP A 437 19.19 25.59 52.81
CA ASP A 437 18.33 26.76 52.81
C ASP A 437 16.91 26.36 53.26
N PRO A 438 16.38 26.94 54.36
CA PRO A 438 15.06 26.57 54.88
C PRO A 438 13.90 26.79 53.90
N GLU A 439 13.95 27.86 53.11
CA GLU A 439 12.86 28.23 52.19
C GLU A 439 12.87 27.33 50.96
N LYS A 440 14.06 27.13 50.35
CA LYS A 440 14.23 26.22 49.21
C LYS A 440 13.89 24.78 49.59
N ARG A 441 14.30 24.33 50.78
CA ARG A 441 13.97 22.99 51.26
C ARG A 441 12.47 22.81 51.46
N GLN A 442 11.81 23.82 52.01
CA GLN A 442 10.36 23.78 52.22
C GLN A 442 9.59 23.71 50.90
N LEU A 443 10.00 24.50 49.89
CA LEU A 443 9.44 24.42 48.53
C LEU A 443 9.64 23.03 47.91
N PHE A 444 10.87 22.51 48.01
CA PHE A 444 11.19 21.16 47.54
C PHE A 444 10.37 20.06 48.23
N ASP A 445 10.19 20.17 49.55
CA ASP A 445 9.38 19.23 50.33
C ASP A 445 7.88 19.32 50.00
N GLN A 446 7.41 20.47 49.50
CA GLN A 446 6.06 20.68 48.97
C GLN A 446 5.89 20.16 47.53
N GLY A 447 6.96 19.68 46.89
CA GLY A 447 6.94 19.07 45.57
C GLY A 447 7.30 20.02 44.42
N GLU A 448 7.70 21.25 44.74
CA GLU A 448 8.17 22.28 43.81
C GLU A 448 9.70 22.34 43.85
N ASP A 449 10.38 22.05 42.74
CA ASP A 449 11.84 22.11 42.69
C ASP A 449 12.30 23.58 42.57
N PRO A 450 13.00 24.15 43.57
CA PRO A 450 13.41 25.55 43.58
C PRO A 450 14.35 25.94 42.45
N ASN A 451 14.97 24.94 41.80
CA ASN A 451 15.88 25.13 40.68
C ASN A 451 15.28 24.59 39.36
N ASP A 452 13.97 24.29 39.30
CA ASP A 452 13.31 23.86 38.05
C ASP A 452 13.37 24.97 37.00
N PRO A 453 14.06 24.77 35.86
CA PRO A 453 14.13 25.76 34.79
C PRO A 453 12.77 26.08 34.15
N ASN A 454 11.76 25.20 34.32
CA ASN A 454 10.44 25.30 33.70
C ASN A 454 9.31 25.73 34.67
N ALA A 455 9.63 26.02 35.94
CA ALA A 455 8.64 26.58 36.87
C ALA A 455 8.34 28.04 36.49
N GLY A 456 7.17 28.28 35.88
CA GLY A 456 6.76 29.60 35.41
C GLY A 456 6.62 30.65 36.52
N HIS A 457 7.31 31.78 36.29
CA HIS A 457 7.08 33.14 36.78
C HIS A 457 6.88 33.39 38.29
N GLY A 458 7.98 33.69 38.97
CA GLY A 458 8.02 34.51 40.18
C GLY A 458 9.41 35.12 40.35
N HIS A 459 9.54 36.43 40.14
CA HIS A 459 10.77 37.22 40.31
C HIS A 459 11.64 36.78 41.48
N HIS A 460 12.88 36.32 41.26
CA HIS A 460 14.02 36.56 42.15
C HIS A 460 15.32 36.59 41.32
N HIS A 461 16.06 37.68 41.47
CA HIS A 461 17.34 37.93 40.83
C HIS A 461 18.37 36.85 41.19
N HIS A 462 19.03 36.26 40.18
CA HIS A 462 20.28 35.53 40.34
C HIS A 462 21.41 36.48 40.79
N PRO A 463 22.17 36.19 41.86
CA PRO A 463 23.47 36.80 42.11
C PRO A 463 24.55 35.72 41.99
N PHE A 464 24.74 35.13 40.80
CA PHE A 464 25.91 34.28 40.52
C PHE A 464 26.31 34.36 39.04
N HIS A 465 26.73 35.55 38.63
CA HIS A 465 27.68 35.71 37.53
C HIS A 465 29.05 36.01 38.15
N GLY A 466 30.00 35.09 37.98
CA GLY A 466 31.41 35.35 38.31
C GLY A 466 32.19 34.20 38.93
N PHE A 467 32.10 32.98 38.40
CA PHE A 467 33.14 31.97 38.64
C PHE A 467 34.11 31.98 37.45
N GLN A 468 35.01 32.97 37.43
CA GLN A 468 36.12 33.04 36.48
C GLN A 468 37.44 32.84 37.24
N GLY A 469 38.18 31.80 36.85
CA GLY A 469 39.63 31.74 37.04
C GLY A 469 40.11 30.94 38.25
N PHE A 470 40.33 29.63 38.05
CA PHE A 470 41.39 28.90 38.73
C PHE A 470 42.75 29.52 38.32
N PRO A 471 43.65 29.90 39.25
CA PRO A 471 45.03 30.20 38.93
C PRO A 471 45.88 28.94 39.09
N GLY A 472 46.06 28.20 37.99
CA GLY A 472 47.15 27.24 37.79
C GLY A 472 47.94 27.67 36.56
N GLY A 473 49.11 28.26 36.77
CA GLY A 473 49.90 28.88 35.72
C GLY A 473 50.55 27.89 34.76
N PHE A 474 50.55 28.25 33.47
CA PHE A 474 51.69 28.07 32.58
C PHE A 474 51.94 29.41 31.89
N GLY A 475 53.19 29.87 31.95
CA GLY A 475 53.61 31.19 31.51
C GLY A 475 53.81 31.31 29.99
N GLY A 476 53.81 32.57 29.55
CA GLY A 476 54.23 33.05 28.24
C GLY A 476 54.01 34.55 28.19
N GLY A 477 55.08 35.34 28.26
CA GLY A 477 55.05 36.76 28.66
C GLY A 477 54.55 37.75 27.60
N PHE A 478 54.30 39.00 28.03
CA PHE A 478 55.12 40.18 27.66
C PHE A 478 54.60 41.46 28.36
N GLY A 479 55.55 42.28 28.88
CA GLY A 479 55.42 43.70 29.25
C GLY A 479 54.73 43.98 30.61
N GLY A 480 55.42 44.32 31.70
CA GLY A 480 56.30 45.48 31.89
C GLY A 480 55.46 46.74 32.22
N GLY A 481 55.50 47.40 33.38
CA GLY A 481 56.32 47.25 34.57
C GLY A 481 55.61 47.78 35.82
N GLY A 482 56.11 47.38 36.98
CA GLY A 482 55.56 47.73 38.29
C GLY A 482 56.23 48.93 38.95
N GLN A 483 55.56 49.45 39.98
CA GLN A 483 56.19 49.75 41.26
C GLN A 483 55.32 49.23 42.40
N GLN A 484 55.98 48.58 43.35
CA GLN A 484 55.45 47.86 44.51
C GLN A 484 54.87 48.79 45.58
N TYR A 485 53.88 48.30 46.33
CA TYR A 485 53.91 48.38 47.79
C TYR A 485 53.31 47.09 48.39
N SER A 486 54.06 46.46 49.30
CA SER A 486 53.69 45.23 50.00
C SER A 486 52.86 45.54 51.24
N PHE A 487 51.96 44.65 51.65
CA PHE A 487 51.76 44.33 53.07
C PHE A 487 51.33 42.86 53.22
N LYS A 488 52.02 42.16 54.13
CA LYS A 488 51.76 40.78 54.56
C LYS A 488 50.67 40.78 55.63
N PHE A 489 49.85 39.73 55.70
CA PHE A 489 49.38 39.20 56.98
C PHE A 489 49.31 37.67 56.97
N THR A 490 49.59 37.14 58.15
CA THR A 490 49.96 35.77 58.51
C THR A 490 48.77 34.85 58.76
N ASN A 491 49.00 33.57 58.45
CA ASN A 491 48.11 32.42 58.68
C ASN A 491 47.48 32.38 60.08
N PHE A 492 46.20 32.02 60.14
CA PHE A 492 45.71 30.87 60.88
C PHE A 492 44.58 30.18 60.12
#